data_AF-A0A382MGF7-F1
#
_entry.id   AF-A0A382MGF7-F1
#
_cell.length_a   1.000
_cell.length_b   1.000
_cell.length_c   1.000
_cell.angle_alpha   90.00
_cell.angle_beta   90.00
_cell.angle_gamma   90.00
#
_symmetry.space_group_name_H-M   'P 1'
#
loop_
_entity.id
_entity.type
_entity.pdbx_description
1 polymer ?
#
loop_
_entity_poly.entity_id
_entity_poly.type
_entity_poly.pdbx_seq_one_letter_code
_entity_poly.pdbx_strand_id
1 'polypeptide(L)'
;MLKFLQSSYQGRLQTSVRYKYYVEDWVKPIRSHLFTTKVEITDNHFHLDPQGRKDLAVKDFLNAGGTRLVIVNKPYTPWKKIDKFKEQVSTTLNLANKARDVGAKVAVVASPHPIDLVKMLEFKTKVEASELYLDAVDFCTTLVDENLVVGLGELGRPHFDVDKSVWDLSNQVLLESLKRARDVDAAAVLHTESGTPEVMADISSI
;
A
#
# COMPACT_ATOMS: atom_id res chain seq x y z
N MET A 1 28.83 2.02 15.83
CA MET A 1 29.26 0.70 16.36
C MET A 1 28.43 -0.36 15.67
N LEU A 2 28.97 -0.99 14.62
CA LEU A 2 28.29 -2.00 13.79
C LEU A 2 28.05 -3.28 14.62
N LYS A 3 26.87 -3.89 14.48
CA LYS A 3 26.67 -5.30 14.80
C LYS A 3 26.23 -6.04 13.54
N PHE A 4 27.16 -6.85 13.01
CA PHE A 4 26.86 -8.00 12.17
C PHE A 4 26.24 -9.09 13.05
N LEU A 5 25.19 -9.75 12.56
CA LEU A 5 24.78 -11.07 13.04
C LEU A 5 24.46 -11.96 11.84
N GLN A 6 25.37 -12.90 11.58
CA GLN A 6 25.08 -14.12 10.84
C GLN A 6 24.13 -14.98 11.67
N SER A 7 23.09 -15.53 11.04
CA SER A 7 22.44 -16.75 11.51
C SER A 7 22.15 -17.64 10.32
N SER A 8 22.72 -18.83 10.37
CA SER A 8 22.54 -19.94 9.44
C SER A 8 21.23 -20.66 9.70
N TYR A 9 20.38 -20.81 8.68
CA TYR A 9 19.38 -21.87 8.66
C TYR A 9 19.21 -22.42 7.24
N GLN A 10 19.46 -23.72 7.09
CA GLN A 10 19.26 -24.49 5.87
C GLN A 10 17.84 -25.06 5.80
N GLY A 11 17.16 -24.80 4.67
CA GLY A 11 16.28 -25.76 4.01
C GLY A 11 14.76 -25.64 4.24
N ARG A 12 14.03 -25.06 3.26
CA ARG A 12 13.25 -25.82 2.26
C ARG A 12 12.45 -24.93 1.30
N LEU A 13 12.49 -25.34 0.02
CA LEU A 13 11.46 -25.25 -1.04
C LEU A 13 11.12 -23.87 -1.63
N GLN A 14 12.07 -23.43 -2.46
CA GLN A 14 11.94 -22.85 -3.80
C GLN A 14 10.54 -22.83 -4.47
N THR A 15 9.85 -21.70 -4.39
CA THR A 15 9.22 -20.98 -5.53
C THR A 15 9.26 -19.47 -5.26
N SER A 16 10.46 -18.90 -5.07
CA SER A 16 10.59 -17.46 -4.97
C SER A 16 10.39 -16.82 -6.34
N VAL A 17 9.20 -16.29 -6.61
CA VAL A 17 9.06 -15.17 -7.55
C VAL A 17 9.81 -14.02 -6.90
N ARG A 18 11.12 -13.91 -7.18
CA ARG A 18 11.91 -12.75 -6.77
C ARG A 18 11.39 -11.55 -7.55
N TYR A 19 10.63 -10.69 -6.88
CA TYR A 19 10.22 -9.41 -7.44
C TYR A 19 11.47 -8.62 -7.81
N LYS A 20 11.64 -8.39 -9.12
CA LYS A 20 12.92 -8.00 -9.73
C LYS A 20 13.29 -6.52 -9.54
N TYR A 21 12.60 -5.78 -8.67
CA TYR A 21 12.81 -4.35 -8.49
C TYR A 21 12.66 -3.99 -7.01
N TYR A 22 13.78 -3.99 -6.30
CA TYR A 22 13.87 -3.53 -4.91
C TYR A 22 14.31 -2.06 -4.85
N VAL A 23 14.16 -1.47 -3.65
CA VAL A 23 14.52 -0.09 -3.25
C VAL A 23 15.89 0.37 -3.80
N GLU A 24 16.85 -0.52 -3.98
CA GLU A 24 18.18 -0.18 -4.51
C GLU A 24 18.19 0.41 -5.93
N ASP A 25 17.19 0.08 -6.76
CA ASP A 25 17.03 0.68 -8.09
C ASP A 25 16.30 2.04 -8.07
N TRP A 26 15.86 2.49 -6.88
CA TRP A 26 15.21 3.79 -6.69
C TRP A 26 16.20 4.93 -6.41
N VAL A 27 17.39 4.64 -5.87
CA VAL A 27 18.26 5.66 -5.23
C VAL A 27 19.64 5.83 -5.94
N LYS A 28 19.88 5.25 -7.11
CA LYS A 28 21.19 5.36 -7.78
C LYS A 28 21.50 6.82 -8.18
N PRO A 29 22.64 7.41 -7.75
CA PRO A 29 23.05 8.75 -8.16
C PRO A 29 23.35 8.79 -9.66
N ILE A 30 22.86 9.83 -10.34
CA ILE A 30 23.12 10.07 -11.76
C ILE A 30 24.62 10.40 -11.92
N ARG A 31 25.41 9.47 -12.45
CA ARG A 31 26.76 9.77 -12.93
C ARG A 31 26.66 10.37 -14.34
N SER A 32 27.10 11.61 -14.45
CA SER A 32 27.05 12.44 -15.66
C SER A 32 27.95 11.87 -16.77
N HIS A 33 27.36 11.26 -17.79
CA HIS A 33 27.93 11.18 -19.15
C HIS A 33 26.76 11.30 -20.14
N LEU A 34 26.98 12.04 -21.22
CA LEU A 34 26.02 12.39 -22.28
C LEU A 34 25.11 11.22 -22.70
N PHE A 35 23.85 11.26 -22.24
CA PHE A 35 22.74 10.48 -22.77
C PHE A 35 21.51 11.37 -22.70
N THR A 36 20.59 11.22 -23.65
CA THR A 36 19.22 11.71 -23.51
C THR A 36 18.67 11.16 -22.20
N THR A 37 18.70 11.96 -21.13
CA THR A 37 18.21 11.51 -19.83
C THR A 37 16.71 11.36 -19.97
N LYS A 38 16.27 10.14 -20.27
CA LYS A 38 14.85 9.79 -20.29
C LYS A 38 14.33 10.13 -18.89
N VAL A 39 13.55 11.21 -18.81
CA VAL A 39 12.95 11.67 -17.56
C VAL A 39 12.11 10.53 -17.01
N GLU A 40 12.33 10.18 -15.75
CA GLU A 40 11.53 9.17 -15.06
C GLU A 40 10.24 9.83 -14.58
N ILE A 41 9.10 9.34 -15.06
CA ILE A 41 7.77 9.84 -14.72
C ILE A 41 7.10 8.78 -13.86
N THR A 42 6.84 9.15 -12.60
CA THR A 42 6.19 8.28 -11.63
C THR A 42 4.77 8.76 -11.40
N ASP A 43 3.81 7.86 -11.59
CA ASP A 43 2.51 8.03 -10.96
C ASP A 43 2.60 7.41 -9.56
N ASN A 44 2.53 8.26 -8.54
CA ASN A 44 2.68 7.85 -7.14
C ASN A 44 1.37 7.32 -6.53
N HIS A 45 0.29 7.25 -7.29
CA HIS A 45 -1.01 6.81 -6.81
C HIS A 45 -1.86 6.19 -7.93
N PHE A 46 -1.51 4.97 -8.33
CA PHE A 46 -2.19 4.29 -9.44
C PHE A 46 -3.10 3.17 -8.95
N HIS A 47 -4.39 3.24 -9.28
CA HIS A 47 -5.31 2.13 -9.05
C HIS A 47 -5.49 1.29 -10.31
N LEU A 48 -5.31 -0.03 -10.17
CA LEU A 48 -5.77 -1.01 -11.16
C LEU A 48 -7.00 -1.74 -10.64
N ASP A 49 -7.95 -1.98 -11.53
CA ASP A 49 -9.16 -2.75 -11.24
C ASP A 49 -9.16 -4.05 -12.07
N PRO A 50 -9.45 -5.23 -11.46
CA PRO A 50 -9.53 -6.50 -12.19
C PRO A 50 -10.62 -6.52 -13.28
N GLN A 51 -11.67 -5.70 -13.12
CA GLN A 51 -12.75 -5.49 -14.09
C GLN A 51 -12.45 -4.32 -15.06
N GLY A 52 -11.38 -3.56 -14.81
CA GLY A 52 -10.94 -2.46 -15.66
C GLY A 52 -10.03 -2.88 -16.82
N ARG A 53 -9.32 -1.90 -17.38
CA ARG A 53 -8.38 -2.09 -18.51
C ARG A 53 -7.06 -2.76 -18.12
N LYS A 54 -6.76 -2.90 -16.82
CA LYS A 54 -5.60 -3.64 -16.30
C LYS A 54 -4.29 -3.20 -16.97
N ASP A 55 -3.55 -4.14 -17.54
CA ASP A 55 -2.28 -3.92 -18.23
C ASP A 55 -2.39 -3.02 -19.47
N LEU A 56 -3.57 -2.91 -20.09
CA LEU A 56 -3.78 -1.98 -21.19
C LEU A 56 -3.74 -0.51 -20.71
N ALA A 57 -4.23 -0.21 -19.51
CA ALA A 57 -4.10 1.14 -18.93
C ALA A 57 -2.63 1.47 -18.64
N VAL A 58 -1.84 0.47 -18.20
CA VAL A 58 -0.40 0.62 -17.99
C VAL A 58 0.33 0.86 -19.30
N LYS A 59 -0.02 0.14 -20.38
CA LYS A 59 0.54 0.40 -21.72
C LYS A 59 0.25 1.81 -22.20
N ASP A 60 -0.96 2.32 -21.98
CA ASP A 60 -1.30 3.70 -22.33
C ASP A 60 -0.45 4.71 -21.55
N PHE A 61 -0.26 4.49 -20.24
CA PHE A 61 0.64 5.30 -19.41
C PHE A 61 2.09 5.28 -19.91
N LEU A 62 2.63 4.10 -20.24
CA LEU A 62 3.99 3.96 -20.78
C LEU A 62 4.13 4.62 -22.16
N ASN A 63 3.13 4.50 -23.03
CA ASN A 63 3.10 5.13 -24.35
C ASN A 63 3.06 6.67 -24.24
N ALA A 64 2.45 7.21 -23.18
CA ALA A 64 2.45 8.64 -22.87
C ALA A 64 3.77 9.14 -22.25
N GLY A 65 4.76 8.26 -22.05
CA GLY A 65 6.07 8.60 -21.47
C GLY A 65 6.22 8.25 -19.99
N GLY A 66 5.20 7.68 -19.36
CA GLY A 66 5.25 7.13 -18.01
C GLY A 66 6.33 6.05 -17.86
N THR A 67 6.88 5.90 -16.65
CA THR A 67 7.93 4.90 -16.40
C THR A 67 7.75 4.10 -15.12
N ARG A 68 7.20 4.70 -14.06
CA ARG A 68 7.02 4.05 -12.75
C ARG A 68 5.61 4.22 -12.20
N LEU A 69 5.16 3.21 -11.47
CA LEU A 69 3.86 3.19 -10.80
C LEU A 69 4.04 2.81 -9.33
N VAL A 70 3.38 3.54 -8.45
CA VAL A 70 3.02 3.05 -7.12
C VAL A 70 1.58 2.57 -7.21
N ILE A 71 1.39 1.26 -7.20
CA ILE A 71 0.06 0.67 -7.22
C ILE A 71 -0.50 0.62 -5.81
N VAL A 72 -1.65 1.23 -5.63
CA VAL A 72 -2.31 1.36 -4.33
C VAL A 72 -3.47 0.38 -4.26
N ASN A 73 -3.48 -0.48 -3.24
CA ASN A 73 -4.62 -1.36 -2.99
C ASN A 73 -5.88 -0.51 -2.77
N LYS A 74 -6.95 -0.86 -3.47
CA LYS A 74 -8.29 -0.32 -3.26
C LYS A 74 -9.26 -1.44 -2.93
N PRO A 75 -10.39 -1.14 -2.26
CA PRO A 75 -11.44 -2.12 -2.08
C PRO A 75 -12.06 -2.46 -3.45
N TYR A 76 -12.14 -3.75 -3.76
CA TYR A 76 -12.86 -4.29 -4.93
C TYR A 76 -14.29 -4.67 -4.55
N THR A 77 -14.46 -5.26 -3.36
CA THR A 77 -15.76 -5.68 -2.82
C THR A 77 -15.77 -5.51 -1.29
N PRO A 78 -16.95 -5.34 -0.67
CA PRO A 78 -17.06 -5.41 0.79
C PRO A 78 -16.60 -6.76 1.32
N TRP A 79 -15.95 -6.77 2.48
CA TRP A 79 -15.43 -7.99 3.10
C TRP A 79 -15.80 -8.05 4.58
N LYS A 80 -16.04 -9.28 5.08
CA LYS A 80 -16.48 -9.54 6.48
C LYS A 80 -15.51 -10.41 7.28
N LYS A 81 -14.51 -10.96 6.59
CA LYS A 81 -13.50 -11.91 7.10
C LYS A 81 -12.16 -11.56 6.49
N ILE A 82 -11.09 -11.73 7.25
CA ILE A 82 -9.72 -11.37 6.83
C ILE A 82 -9.29 -12.08 5.54
N ASP A 83 -9.69 -13.33 5.31
CA ASP A 83 -9.34 -14.07 4.10
C ASP A 83 -9.84 -13.36 2.82
N LYS A 84 -10.99 -12.69 2.90
CA LYS A 84 -11.51 -11.90 1.77
C LYS A 84 -10.71 -10.64 1.52
N PHE A 85 -10.15 -10.01 2.55
CA PHE A 85 -9.18 -8.93 2.37
C PHE A 85 -7.87 -9.45 1.74
N LYS A 86 -7.35 -10.59 2.23
CA LYS A 86 -6.14 -11.22 1.68
C LYS A 86 -6.29 -11.57 0.19
N GLU A 87 -7.45 -12.07 -0.22
CA GLU A 87 -7.79 -12.31 -1.64
C GLU A 87 -7.73 -11.03 -2.48
N GLN A 88 -8.18 -9.89 -1.93
CA GLN A 88 -8.11 -8.59 -2.61
C GLN A 88 -6.67 -8.07 -2.72
N VAL A 89 -5.86 -8.19 -1.66
CA VAL A 89 -4.43 -7.84 -1.73
C VAL A 89 -3.72 -8.73 -2.76
N SER A 90 -3.98 -10.03 -2.78
CA SER A 90 -3.45 -10.97 -3.79
C SER A 90 -3.84 -10.54 -5.21
N THR A 91 -5.09 -10.11 -5.42
CA THR A 91 -5.54 -9.54 -6.70
C THR A 91 -4.71 -8.31 -7.11
N THR A 92 -4.42 -7.42 -6.16
CA THR A 92 -3.59 -6.23 -6.40
C THR A 92 -2.16 -6.60 -6.79
N LEU A 93 -1.55 -7.57 -6.09
CA LEU A 93 -0.22 -8.08 -6.42
C LEU A 93 -0.18 -8.72 -7.81
N ASN A 94 -1.22 -9.46 -8.19
CA ASN A 94 -1.35 -10.03 -9.54
C ASN A 94 -1.47 -8.95 -10.62
N LEU A 95 -2.22 -7.87 -10.37
CA LEU A 95 -2.30 -6.72 -11.28
C LEU A 95 -0.95 -5.99 -11.39
N ALA A 96 -0.24 -5.85 -10.27
CA ALA A 96 1.10 -5.29 -10.25
C ALA A 96 2.10 -6.12 -11.06
N ASN A 97 1.99 -7.46 -11.03
CA ASN A 97 2.80 -8.32 -11.89
C ASN A 97 2.50 -8.11 -13.37
N LYS A 98 1.23 -8.02 -13.75
CA LYS A 98 0.85 -7.69 -15.14
C LYS A 98 1.38 -6.32 -15.59
N ALA A 99 1.40 -5.33 -14.69
CA ALA A 99 1.98 -4.03 -14.96
C ALA A 99 3.51 -4.10 -15.19
N ARG A 100 4.21 -4.93 -14.40
CA ARG A 100 5.64 -5.22 -14.60
C ARG A 100 5.91 -5.93 -15.92
N ASP A 101 5.06 -6.89 -16.30
CA ASP A 101 5.20 -7.67 -17.54
C ASP A 101 5.14 -6.80 -18.79
N VAL A 102 4.40 -5.68 -18.74
CA VAL A 102 4.30 -4.72 -19.85
C VAL A 102 5.36 -3.61 -19.80
N GLY A 103 6.28 -3.66 -18.83
CA GLY A 103 7.48 -2.83 -18.78
C GLY A 103 7.48 -1.70 -17.75
N ALA A 104 6.43 -1.55 -16.93
CA ALA A 104 6.44 -0.55 -15.86
C ALA A 104 7.33 -0.98 -14.68
N LYS A 105 8.03 -0.03 -14.07
CA LYS A 105 8.63 -0.23 -12.73
C LYS A 105 7.54 -0.06 -11.69
N VAL A 106 7.33 -1.05 -10.83
CA VAL A 106 6.14 -1.08 -9.95
C VAL A 106 6.53 -1.31 -8.50
N ALA A 107 6.18 -0.33 -7.66
CA ALA A 107 6.02 -0.49 -6.23
C ALA A 107 4.54 -0.75 -5.90
N VAL A 108 4.27 -1.40 -4.77
CA VAL A 108 2.90 -1.66 -4.29
C VAL A 108 2.80 -1.19 -2.86
N VAL A 109 1.71 -0.50 -2.51
CA VAL A 109 1.31 -0.26 -1.12
C VAL A 109 -0.04 -0.93 -0.88
N ALA A 110 -0.23 -1.48 0.31
CA ALA A 110 -1.47 -2.17 0.66
C ALA A 110 -1.84 -1.95 2.14
N SER A 111 -3.12 -1.67 2.36
CA SER A 111 -3.80 -1.68 3.67
C SER A 111 -5.31 -1.65 3.44
N PRO A 112 -6.13 -2.03 4.42
CA PRO A 112 -7.58 -1.84 4.32
C PRO A 112 -7.91 -0.35 4.19
N HIS A 113 -8.81 0.01 3.28
CA HIS A 113 -9.15 1.41 3.02
C HIS A 113 -10.06 1.95 4.15
N PRO A 114 -10.02 3.25 4.53
CA PRO A 114 -10.83 3.77 5.64
C PRO A 114 -12.34 3.51 5.51
N ILE A 115 -12.84 3.49 4.27
CA ILE A 115 -14.23 3.10 3.96
C ILE A 115 -14.60 1.69 4.43
N ASP A 116 -13.64 0.76 4.49
CA ASP A 116 -13.91 -0.61 4.90
C ASP A 116 -14.29 -0.67 6.39
N LEU A 117 -13.67 0.16 7.23
CA LEU A 117 -14.07 0.30 8.64
C LEU A 117 -15.52 0.78 8.74
N VAL A 118 -15.89 1.83 8.01
CA VAL A 118 -17.27 2.37 7.99
C VAL A 118 -18.27 1.30 7.54
N LYS A 119 -17.96 0.57 6.47
CA LYS A 119 -18.81 -0.52 5.97
C LYS A 119 -18.94 -1.67 6.96
N MET A 120 -17.88 -2.01 7.69
CA MET A 120 -17.94 -3.06 8.71
C MET A 120 -18.91 -2.72 9.84
N LEU A 121 -19.01 -1.45 10.22
CA LEU A 121 -19.91 -0.99 11.27
C LEU A 121 -21.39 -1.19 10.93
N GLU A 122 -21.74 -1.41 9.66
CA GLU A 122 -23.11 -1.76 9.26
C GLU A 122 -23.53 -3.16 9.74
N PHE A 123 -22.57 -4.04 10.06
CA PHE A 123 -22.84 -5.43 10.44
C PHE A 123 -21.94 -5.98 11.56
N LYS A 124 -21.12 -5.13 12.20
CA LYS A 124 -20.25 -5.46 13.34
C LYS A 124 -20.33 -4.39 14.40
N THR A 125 -20.03 -4.77 15.64
CA THR A 125 -19.75 -3.80 16.69
C THR A 125 -18.44 -3.05 16.38
N LYS A 126 -18.24 -1.90 17.03
CA LYS A 126 -17.01 -1.10 16.87
C LYS A 126 -15.75 -1.89 17.20
N VAL A 127 -15.80 -2.67 18.28
CA VAL A 127 -14.68 -3.51 18.73
C VAL A 127 -14.34 -4.53 17.63
N GLU A 128 -15.31 -5.34 17.20
CA GLU A 128 -15.10 -6.36 16.17
C GLU A 128 -14.66 -5.77 14.83
N ALA A 129 -15.16 -4.58 14.45
CA ALA A 129 -14.77 -3.90 13.21
C ALA A 129 -13.32 -3.39 13.30
N SER A 130 -12.95 -2.76 14.41
CA SER A 130 -11.60 -2.24 14.62
C SER A 130 -10.55 -3.34 14.73
N GLU A 131 -10.85 -4.43 15.43
CA GLU A 131 -9.97 -5.61 15.53
C GLU A 131 -9.75 -6.23 14.16
N LEU A 132 -10.81 -6.49 13.40
CA LEU A 132 -10.70 -7.07 12.06
C LEU A 132 -9.95 -6.14 11.09
N TYR A 133 -10.13 -4.83 11.21
CA TYR A 133 -9.40 -3.86 10.41
C TYR A 133 -7.90 -3.88 10.75
N LEU A 134 -7.55 -3.88 12.05
CA LEU A 134 -6.16 -3.92 12.49
C LEU A 134 -5.48 -5.26 12.16
N ASP A 135 -6.20 -6.38 12.22
CA ASP A 135 -5.70 -7.68 11.74
C ASP A 135 -5.33 -7.62 10.23
N ALA A 136 -6.10 -6.89 9.43
CA ALA A 136 -5.80 -6.66 8.02
C ALA A 136 -4.58 -5.74 7.82
N VAL A 137 -4.39 -4.74 8.69
CA VAL A 137 -3.15 -3.93 8.72
C VAL A 137 -1.95 -4.79 9.09
N ASP A 138 -2.06 -5.62 10.12
CA ASP A 138 -1.02 -6.56 10.57
C ASP A 138 -0.67 -7.59 9.49
N PHE A 139 -1.64 -8.03 8.68
CA PHE A 139 -1.32 -8.81 7.50
C PHE A 139 -0.47 -8.01 6.49
N CYS A 140 -0.79 -6.74 6.24
CA CYS A 140 0.00 -5.92 5.32
C CYS A 140 1.40 -5.61 5.84
N THR A 141 1.63 -5.51 7.15
CA THR A 141 2.97 -5.36 7.73
C THR A 141 3.83 -6.59 7.47
N THR A 142 3.26 -7.80 7.54
CA THR A 142 4.01 -9.02 7.15
C THR A 142 4.42 -8.99 5.67
N LEU A 143 3.62 -8.37 4.79
CA LEU A 143 3.98 -8.22 3.38
C LEU A 143 5.10 -7.20 3.17
N VAL A 144 5.21 -6.20 4.05
CA VAL A 144 6.35 -5.27 4.06
C VAL A 144 7.62 -6.01 4.46
N ASP A 145 7.58 -6.80 5.54
CA ASP A 145 8.73 -7.60 6.01
C ASP A 145 9.19 -8.62 4.96
N GLU A 146 8.24 -9.23 4.25
CA GLU A 146 8.49 -10.13 3.12
C GLU A 146 8.89 -9.40 1.83
N ASN A 147 8.86 -8.06 1.85
CA ASN A 147 9.16 -7.15 0.74
C ASN A 147 8.33 -7.41 -0.52
N LEU A 148 7.07 -7.79 -0.30
CA LEU A 148 6.06 -7.93 -1.34
C LEU A 148 5.35 -6.60 -1.62
N VAL A 149 5.30 -5.72 -0.63
CA VAL A 149 4.84 -4.33 -0.72
C VAL A 149 5.91 -3.41 -0.10
N VAL A 150 5.92 -2.13 -0.47
CA VAL A 150 6.92 -1.15 -0.01
C VAL A 150 6.41 -0.23 1.10
N GLY A 151 5.14 -0.38 1.48
CA GLY A 151 4.49 0.49 2.44
C GLY A 151 3.03 0.12 2.67
N LEU A 152 2.41 0.82 3.62
CA LEU A 152 1.01 0.66 3.96
C LEU A 152 0.19 1.76 3.29
N GLY A 153 -0.85 1.38 2.55
CA GLY A 153 -1.66 2.34 1.84
C GLY A 153 -2.87 1.73 1.13
N GLU A 154 -4.04 2.35 1.16
CA GLU A 154 -4.31 3.63 1.84
C GLU A 154 -4.73 3.46 3.30
N LEU A 155 -4.05 4.16 4.21
CA LEU A 155 -4.44 4.30 5.62
C LEU A 155 -5.10 5.66 5.83
N GLY A 156 -6.06 5.80 6.74
CA GLY A 156 -6.65 7.12 6.92
C GLY A 156 -7.97 7.14 7.67
N ARG A 157 -8.75 8.17 7.38
CA ARG A 157 -10.09 8.41 7.94
C ARG A 157 -11.08 8.84 6.86
N PRO A 158 -12.39 8.73 7.09
CA PRO A 158 -13.41 9.15 6.14
C PRO A 158 -13.27 10.62 5.75
N HIS A 159 -13.48 10.94 4.47
CA HIS A 159 -13.50 12.31 3.94
C HIS A 159 -14.92 12.85 3.73
N PHE A 160 -15.91 12.19 4.33
CA PHE A 160 -17.33 12.52 4.27
C PHE A 160 -17.92 12.50 5.68
N ASP A 161 -19.06 13.14 5.84
CA ASP A 161 -19.72 13.28 7.14
C ASP A 161 -20.06 11.90 7.74
N VAL A 162 -19.62 11.69 8.97
CA VAL A 162 -19.93 10.53 9.80
C VAL A 162 -20.23 11.00 11.23
N ASP A 163 -20.93 10.17 11.99
CA ASP A 163 -21.16 10.46 13.41
C ASP A 163 -19.83 10.62 14.14
N LYS A 164 -19.79 11.52 15.14
CA LYS A 164 -18.61 11.74 16.00
C LYS A 164 -18.00 10.42 16.51
N SER A 165 -18.87 9.48 16.84
CA SER A 165 -18.46 8.20 17.40
C SER A 165 -17.78 7.26 16.40
N VAL A 166 -17.99 7.45 15.09
CA VAL A 166 -17.27 6.78 13.99
C VAL A 166 -15.99 7.55 13.68
N TRP A 167 -16.03 8.88 13.68
CA TRP A 167 -14.88 9.74 13.52
C TRP A 167 -13.77 9.44 14.55
N ASP A 168 -14.13 9.42 15.84
CA ASP A 168 -13.21 9.12 16.94
C ASP A 168 -12.58 7.72 16.76
N LEU A 169 -13.37 6.73 16.32
CA LEU A 169 -12.88 5.37 16.05
C LEU A 169 -11.91 5.34 14.86
N SER A 170 -12.21 6.06 13.77
CA SER A 170 -11.34 6.14 12.60
C SER A 170 -9.98 6.76 12.95
N ASN A 171 -9.94 7.81 13.76
CA ASN A 171 -8.67 8.39 14.24
C ASN A 171 -7.90 7.43 15.15
N GLN A 172 -8.59 6.72 16.05
CA GLN A 172 -7.95 5.69 16.89
C GLN A 172 -7.32 4.58 16.04
N VAL A 173 -8.06 4.06 15.06
CA VAL A 173 -7.57 3.01 14.16
C VAL A 173 -6.42 3.51 13.28
N LEU A 174 -6.48 4.76 12.81
CA LEU A 174 -5.39 5.39 12.07
C LEU A 174 -4.11 5.46 12.91
N LEU A 175 -4.19 5.94 14.16
CA LEU A 175 -3.06 6.00 15.08
C LEU A 175 -2.42 4.60 15.28
N GLU A 176 -3.25 3.59 15.53
CA GLU A 176 -2.78 2.22 15.71
C GLU A 176 -2.16 1.61 14.43
N SER A 177 -2.65 2.02 13.25
CA SER A 177 -2.09 1.63 11.97
C SER A 177 -0.73 2.30 11.70
N LEU A 178 -0.58 3.57 12.08
CA LEU A 178 0.68 4.30 11.95
C LEU A 178 1.76 3.77 12.90
N LYS A 179 1.40 3.32 14.11
CA LYS A 179 2.32 2.62 15.00
C LYS A 179 2.87 1.35 14.35
N ARG A 180 1.99 0.55 13.73
CA ARG A 180 2.38 -0.65 12.97
C ARG A 180 3.28 -0.32 11.79
N ALA A 181 2.96 0.74 11.03
CA ALA A 181 3.81 1.21 9.94
C ALA A 181 5.24 1.53 10.41
N ARG A 182 5.36 2.26 11.53
CA ARG A 182 6.65 2.58 12.16
C ARG A 182 7.41 1.32 12.56
N ASP A 183 6.73 0.32 13.13
CA ASP A 183 7.37 -0.87 13.67
C ASP A 183 8.03 -1.74 12.57
N VAL A 184 7.58 -1.62 11.32
CA VAL A 184 8.19 -2.27 10.13
C VAL A 184 8.91 -1.29 9.17
N ASP A 185 9.18 -0.06 9.61
CA ASP A 185 9.80 1.01 8.80
C ASP A 185 9.11 1.24 7.43
N ALA A 186 7.78 1.11 7.41
CA ALA A 186 6.96 1.29 6.22
C ALA A 186 6.62 2.77 5.99
N ALA A 187 6.73 3.22 4.74
CA ALA A 187 6.06 4.44 4.31
C ALA A 187 4.53 4.26 4.39
N ALA A 188 3.82 5.31 4.78
CA ALA A 188 2.36 5.35 4.82
C ALA A 188 1.81 6.28 3.73
N VAL A 189 0.84 5.78 2.94
CA VAL A 189 0.04 6.61 2.03
C VAL A 189 -1.29 6.92 2.72
N LEU A 190 -1.54 8.20 2.95
CA LEU A 190 -2.70 8.67 3.71
C LEU A 190 -3.90 9.02 2.83
N HIS A 191 -5.07 8.53 3.22
CA HIS A 191 -6.37 8.94 2.75
C HIS A 191 -7.00 9.88 3.77
N THR A 192 -7.19 11.13 3.37
CA THR A 192 -7.58 12.23 4.26
C THR A 192 -8.63 13.10 3.57
N GLU A 193 -9.25 13.98 4.34
CA GLU A 193 -10.27 14.91 3.87
C GLU A 193 -9.73 15.86 2.80
N SER A 194 -8.52 16.36 3.02
CA SER A 194 -7.78 17.20 2.08
C SER A 194 -6.30 17.25 2.42
N GLY A 195 -5.47 17.67 1.45
CA GLY A 195 -4.02 17.80 1.62
C GLY A 195 -3.56 19.14 2.22
N THR A 196 -4.38 19.82 3.03
CA THR A 196 -4.05 21.16 3.54
C THR A 196 -3.18 21.11 4.81
N PRO A 197 -2.40 22.16 5.11
CA PRO A 197 -1.61 22.23 6.35
C PRO A 197 -2.45 22.04 7.62
N GLU A 198 -3.68 22.51 7.64
CA GLU A 198 -4.60 22.39 8.78
C GLU A 198 -4.98 20.93 9.04
N VAL A 199 -5.33 20.18 7.99
CA VAL A 199 -5.63 18.74 8.11
C VAL A 199 -4.38 17.96 8.52
N MET A 200 -3.21 18.31 7.98
CA MET A 200 -1.95 17.67 8.38
C MET A 200 -1.59 17.95 9.83
N ALA A 201 -1.84 19.17 10.33
CA ALA A 201 -1.64 19.51 11.74
C ALA A 201 -2.61 18.75 12.66
N ASP A 202 -3.88 18.63 12.27
CA ASP A 202 -4.87 17.83 13.00
C ASP A 202 -4.47 16.36 13.07
N ILE A 203 -4.07 15.75 11.94
CA ILE A 203 -3.57 14.37 11.90
C ILE A 203 -2.31 14.21 12.74
N SER A 204 -1.41 15.19 12.77
CA SER A 204 -0.20 15.12 13.62
C SER A 204 -0.51 15.16 15.12
N SER A 205 -1.74 15.52 15.49
CA SER A 205 -2.20 15.65 16.86
C SER A 205 -3.00 14.44 17.37
N ILE A 206 -3.22 13.42 16.52
CA ILE A 206 -3.83 12.15 16.93
C ILE A 206 -2.84 11.27 17.68
#